data_AF-A0A5P1ELM8-F1
#
_entry.id   AF-A0A5P1ELM8-F1
#
_cell.length_a   1.000
_cell.length_b   1.000
_cell.length_c   1.000
_cell.angle_alpha   90.00
_cell.angle_beta   90.00
_cell.angle_gamma   90.00
#
_symmetry.space_group_name_H-M   'P 1'
#
loop_
_entity.id
_entity.type
_entity.pdbx_description
1 polymer ?
#
loop_
_entity_poly.entity_id
_entity_poly.type
_entity_poly.pdbx_seq_one_letter_code
_entity_poly.pdbx_strand_id
1 'polypeptide(L)'
;MALQEEFCELKKLGGGIYLFTFVGNLCHWFKPASIQSISKCIDKVSNDDEATALVTTNEGKFFSNGMDVRYLRGVSKDEAKEYLLMFQRLTSKLLTLCVPTIAVIRRRFDGQSAAQSGLIHDTCSSDERLLEQGIDKAKEYKSRNWKREVYHALKMEMFKSTVWELEKGGIGYARM
;
A
#
# COMPACT_ATOMS: atom_id res chain seq x y z
N MET A 1 3.65 19.80 -22.48
CA MET A 1 3.09 18.61 -21.81
C MET A 1 4.20 17.99 -20.98
N ALA A 2 4.14 18.11 -19.66
CA ALA A 2 5.05 17.34 -18.81
C ALA A 2 4.70 15.86 -18.97
N LEU A 3 5.68 15.03 -19.31
CA LEU A 3 5.53 13.58 -19.27
C LEU A 3 5.06 13.22 -17.85
N GLN A 4 3.92 12.56 -17.73
CA GLN A 4 3.43 12.08 -16.45
C GLN A 4 4.40 10.99 -16.00
N GLU A 5 5.33 11.32 -15.10
CA GLU A 5 6.22 10.33 -14.50
C GLU A 5 5.36 9.22 -13.90
N GLU A 6 5.57 8.00 -14.37
CA GLU A 6 4.89 6.82 -13.84
C GLU A 6 5.25 6.68 -12.36
N PHE A 7 4.25 6.60 -11.48
CA PHE A 7 4.48 6.54 -10.03
C PHE A 7 4.57 5.11 -9.52
N CYS A 8 3.88 4.19 -10.19
CA CYS A 8 3.83 2.82 -9.76
C CYS A 8 3.60 1.86 -10.93
N GLU A 9 4.26 0.71 -10.85
CA GLU A 9 4.10 -0.41 -11.76
C GLU A 9 3.38 -1.56 -11.03
N LEU A 10 2.53 -2.29 -11.74
CA LEU A 10 1.88 -3.49 -11.23
C LEU A 10 2.11 -4.66 -12.20
N LYS A 11 2.81 -5.69 -11.72
CA LYS A 11 3.16 -6.89 -12.49
C LYS A 11 2.55 -8.14 -11.86
N LYS A 12 1.83 -8.94 -12.66
CA LYS A 12 1.38 -10.27 -12.22
C LYS A 12 2.53 -11.27 -12.39
N LEU A 13 2.91 -11.93 -11.30
CA LEU A 13 3.85 -13.03 -11.26
C LEU A 13 3.12 -14.37 -11.34
N GLY A 14 3.87 -15.47 -11.34
CA GLY A 14 3.31 -16.81 -11.32
C GLY A 14 2.42 -17.06 -10.09
N GLY A 15 1.33 -17.80 -10.29
CA GLY A 15 0.46 -18.24 -9.19
C GLY A 15 -0.45 -17.18 -8.60
N GLY A 16 -0.75 -16.11 -9.34
CA GLY A 16 -1.68 -15.07 -8.87
C GLY A 16 -1.06 -14.01 -7.96
N ILE A 17 0.26 -14.06 -7.76
CA ILE A 17 0.96 -13.09 -6.91
C ILE A 17 1.18 -11.81 -7.72
N TYR A 18 0.79 -10.67 -7.18
CA TYR A 18 1.05 -9.37 -7.76
C TYR A 18 2.25 -8.70 -7.11
N LEU A 19 3.16 -8.16 -7.92
CA LEU A 19 4.23 -7.27 -7.49
C LEU A 19 3.85 -5.83 -7.86
N PHE A 20 3.69 -5.00 -6.84
CA PHE A 20 3.39 -3.59 -6.95
C PHE A 20 4.61 -2.78 -6.51
N THR A 21 5.17 -2.00 -7.43
CA THR A 21 6.42 -1.26 -7.21
C THR A 21 6.14 0.23 -7.29
N PHE A 22 6.50 0.99 -6.24
CA PHE A 22 6.67 2.44 -6.40
C PHE A 22 7.94 2.69 -7.19
N VAL A 23 7.81 3.36 -8.35
CA VAL A 23 8.91 3.59 -9.29
C VAL A 23 9.30 5.07 -9.33
N GLY A 24 10.49 5.34 -9.86
CA GLY A 24 10.97 6.70 -10.09
C GLY A 24 11.71 7.34 -8.92
N ASN A 25 11.92 8.66 -9.03
CA ASN A 25 13.07 9.33 -8.40
C ASN A 25 12.86 9.78 -6.94
N LEU A 26 12.76 8.77 -6.06
CA LEU A 26 13.39 8.76 -4.73
C LEU A 26 12.57 9.23 -3.51
N CYS A 27 11.34 9.74 -3.63
CA CYS A 27 10.61 10.16 -2.42
C CYS A 27 9.19 9.57 -2.26
N HIS A 28 8.60 9.06 -3.34
CA HIS A 28 7.25 8.50 -3.40
C HIS A 28 6.22 9.26 -2.55
N TRP A 29 6.11 10.57 -2.81
CA TRP A 29 5.07 11.42 -2.22
C TRP A 29 3.71 11.09 -2.81
N PHE A 30 2.70 10.89 -1.97
CA PHE A 30 1.34 10.54 -2.37
C PHE A 30 0.55 11.76 -2.82
N LYS A 31 0.91 12.37 -3.95
CA LYS A 31 0.14 13.42 -4.62
C LYS A 31 -1.23 12.88 -5.11
N PRO A 32 -2.22 13.74 -5.40
CA PRO A 32 -3.54 13.28 -5.88
C PRO A 32 -3.46 12.30 -7.06
N ALA A 33 -2.62 12.60 -8.07
CA ALA A 33 -2.44 11.74 -9.23
C ALA A 33 -1.85 10.37 -8.87
N SER A 34 -0.88 10.31 -7.95
CA SER A 34 -0.32 9.04 -7.52
C SER A 34 -1.28 8.24 -6.66
N ILE A 35 -2.07 8.88 -5.78
CA ILE A 35 -3.14 8.20 -5.03
C ILE A 35 -4.12 7.51 -5.98
N GLN A 36 -4.52 8.19 -7.06
CA GLN A 36 -5.40 7.60 -8.07
C GLN A 36 -4.73 6.41 -8.78
N SER A 37 -3.45 6.53 -9.15
CA SER A 37 -2.71 5.42 -9.78
C SER A 37 -2.60 4.20 -8.85
N ILE A 38 -2.26 4.40 -7.57
CA ILE A 38 -2.21 3.32 -6.57
C ILE A 38 -3.60 2.69 -6.42
N SER A 39 -4.65 3.49 -6.28
CA SER A 39 -6.03 2.97 -6.17
C SER A 39 -6.38 2.09 -7.37
N LYS A 40 -6.04 2.52 -8.60
CA LYS A 40 -6.30 1.72 -9.81
C LYS A 40 -5.55 0.39 -9.79
N CYS A 41 -4.31 0.36 -9.28
CA CYS A 41 -3.56 -0.89 -9.12
C CYS A 41 -4.21 -1.81 -8.09
N ILE A 42 -4.66 -1.28 -6.95
CA ILE A 42 -5.38 -2.07 -5.93
C ILE A 42 -6.71 -2.60 -6.49
N ASP A 43 -7.46 -1.78 -7.24
CA ASP A 43 -8.71 -2.20 -7.89
C ASP A 43 -8.47 -3.32 -8.91
N LYS A 44 -7.37 -3.28 -9.67
CA LYS A 44 -6.99 -4.38 -10.58
C LYS A 44 -6.76 -5.69 -9.84
N VAL A 45 -6.04 -5.66 -8.71
CA VAL A 45 -5.80 -6.86 -7.88
C VAL A 45 -7.10 -7.34 -7.25
N SER A 46 -7.93 -6.43 -6.77
CA SER A 46 -9.21 -6.76 -6.15
C SER A 46 -10.20 -7.37 -7.14
N ASN A 47 -10.14 -7.01 -8.43
CA ASN A 47 -11.05 -7.52 -9.46
C ASN A 47 -10.51 -8.74 -10.21
N ASP A 48 -9.32 -9.23 -9.86
CA ASP A 48 -8.76 -10.46 -10.42
C ASP A 48 -9.00 -11.63 -9.46
N ASP A 49 -9.91 -12.54 -9.82
CA ASP A 49 -10.25 -13.71 -9.00
C ASP A 49 -9.07 -14.70 -8.88
N GLU A 50 -8.10 -14.63 -9.80
CA GLU A 50 -6.86 -15.41 -9.73
C GLU A 50 -5.80 -14.75 -8.82
N ALA A 51 -6.06 -13.57 -8.25
CA ALA A 51 -5.13 -12.92 -7.34
C ALA A 51 -5.03 -13.70 -6.01
N THR A 52 -3.81 -13.98 -5.57
CA THR A 52 -3.55 -14.76 -4.35
C THR A 52 -2.76 -13.99 -3.29
N ALA A 53 -2.00 -12.98 -3.68
CA ALA A 53 -1.28 -12.08 -2.77
C ALA A 53 -0.84 -10.80 -3.50
N LEU A 54 -0.65 -9.73 -2.73
CA LEU A 54 -0.05 -8.47 -3.20
C LEU A 54 1.26 -8.21 -2.44
N VAL A 55 2.37 -8.14 -3.15
CA VAL A 55 3.67 -7.70 -2.64
C VAL A 55 3.87 -6.24 -3.06
N THR A 56 4.04 -5.34 -2.10
CA THR A 56 4.36 -3.94 -2.37
C THR A 56 5.83 -3.66 -2.06
N THR A 57 6.52 -2.99 -2.96
CA THR A 57 7.92 -2.59 -2.77
C THR A 57 8.20 -1.23 -3.42
N ASN A 58 9.47 -0.80 -3.38
CA ASN A 58 9.89 0.50 -3.88
C ASN A 58 11.23 0.42 -4.61
N GLU A 59 11.40 1.23 -5.65
CA GLU A 59 12.71 1.59 -6.19
C GLU A 59 13.40 2.60 -5.28
N GLY A 60 14.73 2.68 -5.40
CA GLY A 60 15.53 3.64 -4.66
C GLY A 60 15.48 3.48 -3.14
N LYS A 61 15.86 4.56 -2.44
CA LYS A 61 16.11 4.54 -1.00
C LYS A 61 14.83 4.58 -0.15
N PHE A 62 13.80 5.28 -0.61
CA PHE A 62 12.64 5.59 0.23
C PHE A 62 11.43 4.77 -0.22
N PHE A 63 10.81 4.05 0.72
CA PHE A 63 9.53 3.41 0.46
C PHE A 63 8.43 4.44 0.14
N SER A 64 8.17 5.35 1.07
CA SER A 64 7.33 6.53 0.85
C SER A 64 7.61 7.61 1.89
N ASN A 65 7.51 8.87 1.48
CA ASN A 65 7.50 10.04 2.36
C ASN A 65 6.08 10.48 2.77
N GLY A 66 5.05 9.73 2.37
CA GLY A 66 3.66 9.99 2.73
C GLY A 66 3.02 11.11 1.91
N MET A 67 2.02 11.78 2.49
CA MET A 67 1.29 12.86 1.83
C MET A 67 2.17 14.08 1.54
N ASP A 68 1.91 14.75 0.42
CA ASP A 68 2.64 15.95 -0.01
C ASP A 68 2.13 17.17 0.77
N VAL A 69 2.81 17.50 1.86
CA VAL A 69 2.48 18.65 2.71
C VAL A 69 2.67 19.98 1.95
N ARG A 70 3.52 20.03 0.91
CA ARG A 70 3.70 21.24 0.10
C ARG A 70 2.47 21.47 -0.77
N TYR A 71 1.91 20.40 -1.34
CA TYR A 71 0.62 20.46 -2.04
C TYR A 71 -0.50 20.95 -1.12
N LEU A 72 -0.63 20.40 0.09
CA LEU A 72 -1.65 20.84 1.07
C LEU A 72 -1.60 22.33 1.40
N ARG A 73 -0.41 22.94 1.42
CA ARG A 73 -0.23 24.37 1.69
C ARG A 73 -0.61 25.28 0.53
N GLY A 74 -0.68 24.74 -0.69
CA GLY A 74 -0.89 25.50 -1.92
C GLY A 74 -2.32 25.47 -2.46
N VAL A 75 -3.24 24.75 -1.81
CA VAL A 75 -4.61 24.53 -2.28
C VAL A 75 -5.64 25.09 -1.30
N SER A 76 -6.88 25.25 -1.76
CA SER A 76 -8.01 25.67 -0.93
C SER A 76 -8.36 24.62 0.14
N LYS A 77 -9.16 25.02 1.14
CA LYS A 77 -9.65 24.09 2.18
C LYS A 77 -10.43 22.92 1.61
N ASP A 78 -11.27 23.15 0.60
CA ASP A 78 -12.08 22.10 -0.02
C ASP A 78 -11.21 21.13 -0.83
N GLU A 79 -10.20 21.63 -1.54
CA GLU A 79 -9.22 20.79 -2.25
C GLU A 79 -8.36 19.97 -1.27
N ALA A 80 -7.91 20.57 -0.16
CA ALA A 80 -7.19 19.86 0.89
C ALA A 80 -8.05 18.76 1.52
N LYS A 81 -9.33 19.05 1.76
CA LYS A 81 -10.32 18.08 2.23
C LYS A 81 -10.48 16.92 1.26
N GLU A 82 -10.72 17.17 -0.02
CA GLU A 82 -10.85 16.09 -0.99
C GLU A 82 -9.57 15.24 -1.09
N TYR A 83 -8.40 15.87 -1.05
CA TYR A 83 -7.12 15.15 -1.06
C TYR A 83 -6.95 14.22 0.15
N LEU A 84 -7.35 14.66 1.35
CA LEU A 84 -7.37 13.82 2.55
C LEU A 84 -8.37 12.66 2.42
N LEU A 85 -9.58 12.92 1.91
CA LEU A 85 -10.59 11.89 1.66
C LEU A 85 -10.11 10.85 0.63
N MET A 86 -9.39 11.28 -0.42
CA MET A 86 -8.78 10.36 -1.39
C MET A 86 -7.79 9.41 -0.71
N PHE A 87 -6.96 9.91 0.20
CA PHE A 87 -6.00 9.08 0.95
C PHE A 87 -6.71 8.13 1.92
N GLN A 88 -7.77 8.57 2.59
CA GLN A 88 -8.59 7.71 3.47
C GLN A 88 -9.24 6.57 2.69
N ARG A 89 -9.84 6.85 1.53
CA ARG A 89 -10.43 5.83 0.64
C ARG A 89 -9.39 4.82 0.18
N LEU A 90 -8.20 5.28 -0.20
CA LEU A 90 -7.08 4.38 -0.56
C LEU A 90 -6.69 3.47 0.62
N THR A 91 -6.61 4.04 1.82
CA THR A 91 -6.30 3.28 3.04
C THR A 91 -7.35 2.23 3.34
N SER A 92 -8.64 2.56 3.22
CA SER A 92 -9.74 1.59 3.39
C SER A 92 -9.60 0.42 2.42
N LYS A 93 -9.36 0.70 1.13
CA LYS A 93 -9.16 -0.34 0.10
C LYS A 93 -8.01 -1.28 0.44
N LEU A 94 -6.89 -0.75 0.92
CA LEU A 94 -5.73 -1.57 1.27
C LEU A 94 -6.00 -2.47 2.49
N LEU A 95 -6.61 -1.92 3.54
CA LEU A 95 -6.95 -2.65 4.77
C LEU A 95 -7.94 -3.79 4.49
N THR A 96 -8.88 -3.56 3.57
CA THR A 96 -9.94 -4.49 3.24
C THR A 96 -9.62 -5.39 2.05
N LEU A 97 -8.44 -5.26 1.41
CA LEU A 97 -8.11 -6.03 0.21
C LEU A 97 -8.26 -7.54 0.45
N CYS A 98 -9.01 -8.19 -0.44
CA CYS A 98 -9.41 -9.60 -0.38
C CYS A 98 -8.28 -10.64 -0.45
N VAL A 99 -7.03 -10.20 -0.65
CA VAL A 99 -5.84 -11.05 -0.64
C VAL A 99 -4.84 -10.58 0.43
N PRO A 100 -3.97 -11.47 0.93
CA PRO A 100 -2.85 -11.07 1.77
C PRO A 100 -1.97 -10.01 1.11
N THR A 101 -1.53 -9.05 1.91
CA THR A 101 -0.67 -7.93 1.49
C THR A 101 0.66 -7.98 2.24
N ILE A 102 1.77 -7.92 1.52
CA ILE A 102 3.13 -7.97 2.07
C ILE A 102 3.86 -6.70 1.66
N ALA A 103 4.29 -5.89 2.62
CA ALA A 103 5.10 -4.71 2.35
C ALA A 103 6.59 -5.04 2.51
N VAL A 104 7.34 -4.93 1.42
CA VAL A 104 8.79 -5.09 1.36
C VAL A 104 9.42 -3.71 1.32
N ILE A 105 9.87 -3.24 2.49
CA ILE A 105 10.29 -1.86 2.72
C ILE A 105 11.81 -1.76 2.68
N ARG A 106 12.37 -1.03 1.71
CA ARG A 106 13.81 -0.72 1.68
C ARG A 106 14.13 0.52 2.55
N ARG A 107 15.16 0.38 3.40
CA ARG A 107 15.94 1.44 4.08
C ARG A 107 15.22 2.75 4.50
N ARG A 108 14.37 2.69 5.54
CA ARG A 108 14.04 3.90 6.34
C ARG A 108 14.32 3.76 7.85
N PHE A 109 14.33 2.55 8.38
CA PHE A 109 14.57 2.29 9.80
C PHE A 109 15.64 1.22 9.94
N ASP A 110 16.32 1.19 11.09
CA ASP A 110 17.05 0.00 11.48
C ASP A 110 16.05 -1.16 11.61
N GLY A 111 16.17 -2.16 10.72
CA GLY A 111 15.24 -3.27 10.65
C GLY A 111 15.17 -4.02 11.98
N GLN A 112 16.28 -4.15 12.69
CA GLN A 112 16.33 -4.91 13.93
C GLN A 112 15.54 -4.21 15.05
N SER A 113 15.71 -2.89 15.20
CA SER A 113 14.90 -2.09 16.14
C SER A 113 13.40 -2.10 15.77
N ALA A 114 13.07 -2.07 14.49
CA ALA A 114 11.67 -2.18 14.03
C ALA A 114 11.06 -3.56 14.33
N ALA A 115 11.84 -4.64 14.21
CA ALA A 115 11.40 -5.99 14.56
C ALA A 115 11.21 -6.13 16.08
N GLN A 116 12.15 -5.62 16.88
CA GLN A 116 12.05 -5.62 18.34
C GLN A 116 10.84 -4.84 18.87
N SER A 117 10.39 -3.81 18.15
CA SER A 117 9.17 -3.05 18.48
C SER A 117 7.88 -3.68 17.99
N GLY A 118 7.93 -4.78 17.25
CA GLY A 118 6.75 -5.46 16.69
C GLY A 118 6.09 -4.73 15.52
N LEU A 119 6.76 -3.71 14.95
CA LEU A 119 6.25 -2.96 13.78
C LEU A 119 6.39 -3.73 12.47
N ILE A 120 7.38 -4.62 12.39
CA ILE A 120 7.61 -5.50 11.24
C ILE A 120 7.66 -6.95 11.69
N HIS A 121 7.35 -7.84 10.75
CA HIS A 121 7.29 -9.27 11.00
C HIS A 121 8.66 -9.94 10.85
N ASP A 122 9.55 -9.39 10.02
CA ASP A 122 10.84 -10.00 9.68
C ASP A 122 11.83 -8.97 9.13
N THR A 123 13.11 -9.33 9.11
CA THR A 123 14.23 -8.53 8.59
C THR A 123 15.07 -9.35 7.63
N CYS A 124 15.55 -8.71 6.56
CA CYS A 124 16.57 -9.31 5.70
C CYS A 124 17.94 -8.71 6.00
N SER A 125 18.98 -9.56 6.00
CA SER A 125 20.37 -9.11 6.17
C SER A 125 21.00 -8.56 4.88
N SER A 126 20.35 -8.72 3.72
CA SER A 126 20.85 -8.30 2.41
C SER A 126 19.75 -7.61 1.60
N ASP A 127 20.04 -6.42 1.09
CA ASP A 127 19.12 -5.65 0.25
C ASP A 127 18.78 -6.38 -1.06
N GLU A 128 19.72 -7.17 -1.59
CA GLU A 128 19.56 -7.97 -2.80
C GLU A 128 18.52 -9.08 -2.63
N ARG A 129 18.46 -9.67 -1.44
CA ARG A 129 17.54 -10.79 -1.13
C ARG A 129 16.20 -10.34 -0.54
N LEU A 130 16.09 -9.10 -0.09
CA LEU A 130 14.90 -8.60 0.59
C LEU A 130 13.62 -8.77 -0.23
N LEU A 131 13.67 -8.49 -1.54
CA LEU A 131 12.51 -8.68 -2.42
C LEU A 131 12.20 -10.16 -2.67
N GLU A 132 13.23 -10.98 -2.87
CA GLU A 132 13.08 -12.43 -3.01
C GLU A 132 12.36 -13.02 -1.79
N GLN A 133 12.78 -12.65 -0.57
CA GLN A 133 12.15 -13.10 0.67
C GLN A 133 10.68 -12.67 0.78
N GLY A 134 10.36 -11.42 0.40
CA GLY A 134 8.97 -10.96 0.38
C GLY A 134 8.09 -11.73 -0.62
N ILE A 135 8.65 -12.08 -1.78
CA ILE A 135 7.97 -12.90 -2.79
C ILE A 135 7.82 -14.35 -2.28
N ASP A 136 8.82 -14.90 -1.60
CA ASP A 136 8.73 -16.25 -1.02
C ASP A 136 7.68 -16.31 0.09
N LYS A 137 7.54 -15.25 0.89
CA LYS A 137 6.43 -15.13 1.85
C LYS A 137 5.06 -15.11 1.16
N ALA A 138 4.96 -14.45 0.01
CA ALA A 138 3.74 -14.48 -0.80
C ALA A 138 3.43 -15.88 -1.34
N LYS A 139 4.46 -16.63 -1.77
CA LYS A 139 4.30 -18.03 -2.18
C LYS A 139 3.87 -18.92 -1.00
N GLU A 140 4.39 -18.69 0.20
CA GLU A 140 3.95 -19.36 1.42
C GLU A 140 2.46 -19.08 1.71
N TYR A 141 2.02 -17.82 1.64
CA TYR A 141 0.61 -17.49 1.86
C TYR A 141 -0.30 -18.10 0.80
N LYS A 142 0.14 -18.11 -0.47
CA LYS A 142 -0.56 -18.81 -1.54
C LYS A 142 -0.73 -20.30 -1.23
N SER A 143 0.30 -20.98 -0.72
CA SER A 143 0.22 -22.43 -0.45
C SER A 143 -0.78 -22.80 0.65
N ARG A 144 -1.20 -21.84 1.49
CA ARG A 144 -2.26 -22.02 2.49
C ARG A 144 -3.65 -22.15 1.89
N ASN A 145 -3.83 -21.83 0.59
CA ASN A 145 -5.06 -21.99 -0.17
C ASN A 145 -6.31 -21.41 0.54
N TRP A 146 -6.16 -20.23 1.14
CA TRP A 146 -7.27 -19.56 1.80
C TRP A 146 -8.35 -19.15 0.80
N LYS A 147 -9.61 -19.43 1.14
CA LYS A 147 -10.74 -18.92 0.37
C LYS A 147 -10.76 -17.40 0.46
N ARG A 148 -10.69 -16.74 -0.69
CA ARG A 148 -10.58 -15.28 -0.84
C ARG A 148 -11.72 -14.55 -0.12
N GLU A 149 -12.94 -15.07 -0.22
CA GLU A 149 -14.14 -14.50 0.40
C GLU A 149 -14.04 -14.55 1.93
N VAL A 150 -13.50 -15.65 2.47
CA VAL A 150 -13.28 -15.83 3.92
C VAL A 150 -12.20 -14.88 4.39
N TYR A 151 -11.08 -14.78 3.67
CA TYR A 151 -10.00 -13.86 4.01
C TYR A 151 -10.45 -12.40 3.97
N HIS A 152 -11.23 -12.02 2.96
CA HIS A 152 -11.84 -10.70 2.85
C HIS A 152 -12.78 -10.41 4.03
N ALA A 153 -13.68 -11.33 4.38
CA ALA A 153 -14.59 -11.17 5.51
C ALA A 153 -13.83 -11.02 6.84
N LEU A 154 -12.75 -11.77 7.05
CA LEU A 154 -11.90 -11.62 8.23
C LEU A 154 -11.26 -10.23 8.32
N LYS A 155 -10.75 -9.69 7.20
CA LYS A 155 -10.22 -8.31 7.17
C LYS A 155 -11.30 -7.26 7.43
N MET A 156 -12.49 -7.43 6.83
CA MET A 156 -13.63 -6.54 7.06
C MET A 156 -14.02 -6.51 8.53
N GLU A 157 -14.07 -7.67 9.20
CA GLU A 157 -14.38 -7.75 10.62
C GLU A 157 -13.26 -7.17 11.49
N MET A 158 -12.00 -7.51 11.19
CA MET A 158 -10.82 -7.05 11.94
C MET A 158 -10.68 -5.53 11.93
N PHE A 159 -11.01 -4.88 10.80
CA PHE A 159 -10.87 -3.44 10.62
C PHE A 159 -12.21 -2.69 10.62
N LYS A 160 -13.32 -3.29 11.05
CA LYS A 160 -14.67 -2.73 10.90
C LYS A 160 -14.82 -1.29 11.38
N SER A 161 -14.27 -0.97 12.56
CA SER A 161 -14.33 0.38 13.13
C SER A 161 -13.45 1.35 12.35
N THR A 162 -12.24 0.94 12.00
CA THR A 162 -11.31 1.76 11.20
C THR A 162 -11.89 2.06 9.82
N VAL A 163 -12.47 1.07 9.14
CA VAL A 163 -13.11 1.24 7.84
C VAL A 163 -14.30 2.18 7.95
N TRP A 164 -15.14 2.02 8.98
CA TRP A 164 -16.24 2.94 9.24
C TRP A 164 -15.75 4.39 9.36
N GLU A 165 -14.72 4.65 10.16
CA GLU A 165 -14.17 6.00 10.32
C GLU A 165 -13.56 6.55 9.03
N LEU A 166 -12.82 5.73 8.28
CA LEU A 166 -12.21 6.13 7.00
C LEU A 166 -13.25 6.46 5.93
N GLU A 167 -14.41 5.79 5.93
CA GLU A 167 -15.43 5.95 4.89
C GLU A 167 -16.57 6.89 5.26
N LYS A 168 -16.90 6.97 6.56
CA LYS A 168 -18.08 7.68 7.08
C LYS A 168 -17.74 8.72 8.16
N GLY A 169 -16.62 8.57 8.85
CA GLY A 169 -16.19 9.49 9.92
C GLY A 169 -15.75 10.88 9.42
N GLY A 170 -15.54 11.02 8.11
CA GLY A 170 -15.08 12.27 7.50
C GLY A 170 -13.64 12.61 7.91
N ILE A 171 -13.31 13.90 7.97
CA ILE A 171 -11.99 14.36 8.40
C ILE A 171 -12.11 14.79 9.85
N GLY A 172 -11.38 14.10 10.74
CA GLY A 172 -11.41 14.30 12.19
C GLY A 172 -10.70 15.57 12.67
N TYR A 173 -9.87 15.45 13.72
CA TYR A 173 -9.22 16.54 14.48
C TYR A 173 -8.41 17.59 13.69
N ALA A 174 -8.25 17.45 12.38
CA ALA A 174 -7.76 18.51 11.53
C ALA A 174 -8.80 19.64 11.50
N ARG A 175 -8.74 20.55 12.49
CA ARG A 175 -9.43 21.84 12.43
C ARG A 175 -8.89 22.59 11.21
N MET A 176 -9.59 22.50 10.07
CA MET A 176 -9.22 23.20 8.83
C MET A 176 -9.76 24.62 8.81
#